data_AF-A0A8T1V6S2-F1
#
_entry.id   AF-A0A8T1V6S2-F1
#
_cell.length_a   1.000
_cell.length_b   1.000
_cell.length_c   1.000
_cell.angle_alpha   90.00
_cell.angle_beta   90.00
_cell.angle_gamma   90.00
#
_symmetry.space_group_name_H-M   'P 1'
#
loop_
_entity.id
_entity.type
_entity.pdbx_description
1 polymer ?
#
loop_
_entity_poly.entity_id
_entity_poly.type
_entity_poly.pdbx_seq_one_letter_code
_entity_poly.pdbx_strand_id
1 'polypeptide(L)'
;MSLPTLCALEQQFVLTLEAAKRHVDAPGTRGPSSTPSPDVCDQFLTVASAIERLQTELQCVTSLIVSDARQRFTIQTTATESIAEASAISADAENSETETEDENPEAQPRQHGPDEEIGQPKQTRDQHIKKERWPEALQRFVEATDEAVASLKTNQQKLKAPIVTLPFPSCRSATNILVAMLEDGDGIDDNSAALYRDAAAKLMPILADERTHRKIPGKVLTTVINRLGEVVSRAGSGGIPAALSDSVLKKTLHKLKQFVEDHDGDVLKRMQTLIQRQKSDIVGKKLETCIGILVSDVHSDTKSRLIKDKMGLAARTEEHWATFMEVTDTLGNWIGRMAMNAKPPKQMRNAMGSIKMLNKQFPGRVAPSLLENAGLRLRFSRSVMRAEKKKAKAM
;
A
#
# COMPACT_ATOMS: atom_id res chain seq x y z
N MET A 1 -18.34 17.61 27.43
CA MET A 1 -17.93 16.96 28.71
C MET A 1 -16.61 17.57 29.16
N SER A 2 -16.33 17.76 30.46
CA SER A 2 -15.04 18.34 30.91
C SER A 2 -13.97 17.27 31.09
N LEU A 3 -12.70 17.61 30.91
CA LEU A 3 -11.56 16.69 31.12
C LEU A 3 -11.57 16.04 32.52
N PRO A 4 -11.84 16.76 33.63
CA PRO A 4 -11.97 16.15 34.95
C PRO A 4 -13.08 15.11 35.04
N THR A 5 -14.19 15.31 34.31
CA THR A 5 -15.31 14.35 34.28
C THR A 5 -14.91 13.06 33.57
N LEU A 6 -14.14 13.16 32.48
CA LEU A 6 -13.63 12.00 31.74
C LEU A 6 -12.63 11.20 32.56
N CYS A 7 -11.69 11.86 33.24
CA CYS A 7 -10.74 11.20 34.12
C CYS A 7 -11.43 10.52 35.31
N ALA A 8 -12.48 11.15 35.87
CA ALA A 8 -13.28 10.53 36.93
C ALA A 8 -14.03 9.27 36.44
N LEU A 9 -14.58 9.32 35.23
CA LEU A 9 -15.25 8.17 34.60
C LEU A 9 -14.26 7.03 34.31
N GLU A 10 -13.09 7.34 33.76
CA GLU A 10 -12.02 6.36 33.53
C GLU A 10 -11.64 5.63 34.82
N GLN A 11 -11.39 6.38 35.90
CA GLN A 11 -11.07 5.81 37.21
C GLN A 11 -12.20 4.93 37.75
N GLN A 12 -13.47 5.34 37.61
CA GLN A 12 -14.61 4.51 38.00
C GLN A 12 -14.71 3.22 37.18
N PHE A 13 -14.45 3.26 35.87
CA PHE A 13 -14.44 2.05 35.04
C PHE A 13 -13.31 1.10 35.41
N VAL A 14 -12.11 1.62 35.65
CA VAL A 14 -10.97 0.80 36.09
C VAL A 14 -11.31 0.10 37.41
N LEU A 15 -11.81 0.83 38.41
CA LEU A 15 -12.18 0.27 39.71
C LEU A 15 -13.29 -0.78 39.60
N THR A 16 -14.29 -0.53 38.75
CA THR A 16 -15.42 -1.46 38.53
C THR A 16 -14.95 -2.74 37.84
N LEU A 17 -14.06 -2.61 36.85
CA LEU A 17 -13.52 -3.74 36.10
C LEU A 17 -12.57 -4.59 36.96
N GLU A 18 -11.77 -3.97 37.81
CA GLU A 18 -10.96 -4.68 38.80
C GLU A 18 -11.82 -5.39 39.85
N ALA A 19 -12.88 -4.76 40.36
CA ALA A 19 -13.81 -5.40 41.29
C ALA A 19 -14.49 -6.62 40.64
N ALA A 20 -14.94 -6.49 39.38
CA ALA A 20 -15.53 -7.60 38.63
C ALA A 20 -14.54 -8.75 38.41
N LYS A 21 -13.29 -8.44 38.02
CA LYS A 21 -12.22 -9.46 37.88
C LYS A 21 -11.95 -10.17 39.20
N ARG A 22 -11.84 -9.43 40.32
CA ARG A 22 -11.66 -10.03 41.65
C ARG A 22 -12.81 -10.99 42.03
N HIS A 23 -14.04 -10.69 41.62
CA HIS A 23 -15.18 -11.60 41.87
C HIS A 23 -15.21 -12.83 40.96
N VAL A 24 -14.71 -12.71 39.72
CA VAL A 24 -14.58 -13.84 38.78
C VAL A 24 -13.42 -14.76 39.19
N ASP A 25 -12.33 -14.19 39.68
CA ASP A 25 -11.09 -14.91 40.02
C ASP A 25 -11.04 -15.37 41.49
N ALA A 26 -12.03 -15.04 42.31
CA ALA A 26 -12.07 -15.43 43.72
C ALA A 26 -12.14 -16.97 43.87
N PRO A 27 -11.17 -17.61 44.55
CA PRO A 27 -11.18 -19.04 44.78
C PRO A 27 -12.25 -19.37 45.84
N GLY A 28 -13.42 -19.81 45.37
CA GLY A 28 -14.55 -20.20 46.25
C GLY A 28 -15.93 -20.23 45.57
N THR A 29 -16.09 -19.65 44.38
CA THR A 29 -17.39 -19.56 43.68
C THR A 29 -17.81 -20.85 42.95
N ARG A 30 -17.01 -21.92 43.03
CA ARG A 30 -17.40 -23.28 42.61
C ARG A 30 -17.65 -24.17 43.84
N GLY A 31 -18.76 -23.91 44.52
CA GLY A 31 -19.34 -24.86 45.47
C GLY A 31 -19.94 -26.08 44.76
N PRO A 32 -20.19 -27.21 45.46
CA PRO A 32 -20.58 -28.47 44.86
C PRO A 32 -21.91 -28.37 44.12
N SER A 33 -21.99 -29.16 43.04
CA SER A 33 -23.08 -29.32 42.10
C SER A 33 -24.48 -29.35 42.73
N SER A 34 -25.17 -28.22 42.69
CA SER A 34 -26.61 -28.16 42.59
C SER A 34 -26.94 -27.44 41.29
N THR A 35 -27.66 -28.11 40.38
CA THR A 35 -28.18 -27.47 39.16
C THR A 35 -28.93 -26.20 39.57
N PRO A 36 -28.50 -25.02 39.09
CA PRO A 36 -29.18 -23.76 39.42
C PRO A 36 -30.65 -23.88 39.01
N SER A 37 -31.56 -23.35 39.84
CA SER A 37 -32.98 -23.36 39.46
C SER A 37 -33.17 -22.58 38.16
N PRO A 38 -34.19 -22.91 37.35
CA PRO A 38 -34.47 -22.20 36.10
C PRO A 38 -34.55 -20.68 36.29
N ASP A 39 -35.16 -20.23 37.39
CA ASP A 39 -35.29 -18.80 37.72
C ASP A 39 -33.94 -18.09 37.92
N VAL A 40 -32.94 -18.80 38.47
CA VAL A 40 -31.59 -18.25 38.66
C VAL A 40 -30.86 -18.14 37.32
N CYS A 41 -31.00 -19.14 36.44
CA CYS A 41 -30.45 -19.10 35.09
C CYS A 41 -31.05 -17.95 34.26
N ASP A 42 -32.37 -17.76 34.33
CA ASP A 42 -33.06 -16.67 33.62
C ASP A 42 -32.65 -15.29 34.16
N GLN A 43 -32.42 -15.15 35.47
CA GLN A 43 -31.84 -13.94 36.06
C GLN A 43 -30.41 -13.69 35.56
N PHE A 44 -29.56 -14.73 35.48
CA PHE A 44 -28.21 -14.59 34.93
C PHE A 44 -28.22 -14.16 33.46
N LEU A 45 -29.09 -14.75 32.62
CA LEU A 45 -29.23 -14.36 31.21
C LEU A 45 -29.78 -12.94 31.06
N THR A 46 -30.70 -12.53 31.94
CA THR A 46 -31.24 -11.17 31.97
C THR A 46 -30.15 -10.16 32.33
N VAL A 47 -29.32 -10.46 33.32
CA VAL A 47 -28.19 -9.60 33.71
C VAL A 47 -27.11 -9.57 32.62
N ALA A 48 -26.79 -10.71 32.00
CA ALA A 48 -25.83 -10.79 30.90
C ALA A 48 -26.26 -9.94 29.69
N SER A 49 -27.52 -10.06 29.27
CA SER A 49 -28.07 -9.24 28.18
C SER A 49 -28.12 -7.75 28.52
N ALA A 50 -28.40 -7.40 29.78
CA ALA A 50 -28.30 -6.02 30.25
C ALA A 50 -26.86 -5.48 30.19
N ILE A 51 -25.86 -6.30 30.53
CA ILE A 51 -24.43 -5.96 30.41
C ILE A 51 -24.04 -5.74 28.94
N GLU A 52 -24.45 -6.63 28.03
CA GLU A 52 -24.18 -6.49 26.58
C GLU A 52 -24.79 -5.21 26.01
N ARG A 53 -26.03 -4.88 26.41
CA ARG A 53 -26.68 -3.62 26.03
C ARG A 53 -25.89 -2.41 26.54
N LEU A 54 -25.51 -2.42 27.82
CA LEU A 54 -24.72 -1.34 28.42
C LEU A 54 -23.35 -1.17 27.75
N GLN A 55 -22.70 -2.26 27.32
CA GLN A 55 -21.45 -2.18 26.55
C GLN A 55 -21.66 -1.50 25.20
N THR A 56 -22.77 -1.79 24.52
CA THR A 56 -23.12 -1.17 23.24
C THR A 56 -23.42 0.32 23.39
N GLU A 57 -24.19 0.69 24.43
CA GLU A 57 -24.47 2.09 24.75
C GLU A 57 -23.19 2.85 25.13
N LEU A 58 -22.31 2.23 25.93
CA LEU A 58 -21.03 2.82 26.30
C LEU A 58 -20.14 3.07 25.08
N GLN A 59 -20.05 2.11 24.16
CA GLN A 59 -19.33 2.30 22.89
C GLN A 59 -19.88 3.46 22.06
N CYS A 60 -21.21 3.61 22.01
CA CYS A 60 -21.86 4.74 21.33
C CYS A 60 -21.49 6.08 21.98
N VAL A 61 -21.57 6.17 23.31
CA VAL A 61 -21.22 7.39 24.06
C VAL A 61 -19.72 7.71 23.92
N THR A 62 -18.84 6.72 23.98
CA THR A 62 -17.40 6.91 23.72
C THR A 62 -17.14 7.44 22.32
N SER A 63 -17.84 6.91 21.30
CA SER A 63 -17.74 7.42 19.93
C SER A 63 -18.17 8.89 19.82
N LEU A 64 -19.22 9.29 20.54
CA LEU A 64 -19.69 10.68 20.57
C LEU A 64 -18.68 11.60 21.28
N ILE A 65 -18.12 11.17 22.40
CA ILE A 65 -17.09 11.93 23.14
C ILE A 65 -15.84 12.12 22.28
N VAL A 66 -15.38 11.07 21.61
CA VAL A 66 -14.23 11.13 20.69
C VAL A 66 -14.52 12.08 19.53
N SER A 67 -15.74 12.05 18.99
CA SER A 67 -16.15 12.95 17.91
C SER A 67 -16.21 14.42 18.36
N ASP A 68 -16.78 14.71 19.54
CA ASP A 68 -16.80 16.06 20.15
C ASP A 68 -15.38 16.57 20.47
N ALA A 69 -14.51 15.72 21.02
CA ALA A 69 -13.12 16.05 21.28
C ALA A 69 -12.35 16.38 19.98
N ARG A 70 -12.56 15.58 18.93
CA ARG A 70 -11.98 15.84 17.59
C ARG A 70 -12.49 17.14 17.01
N GLN A 71 -13.79 17.42 17.09
CA GLN A 71 -14.38 18.65 16.57
C GLN A 71 -13.86 19.89 17.31
N ARG A 72 -13.72 19.83 18.64
CA ARG A 72 -13.13 20.92 19.45
C ARG A 72 -11.67 21.15 19.10
N PHE A 73 -10.91 20.08 18.85
CA PHE A 73 -9.52 20.17 18.41
C PHE A 73 -9.43 20.87 17.05
N THR A 74 -10.23 20.45 16.06
CA THR A 74 -10.29 21.07 14.72
C THR A 74 -10.63 22.56 14.78
N ILE A 75 -11.62 22.97 15.59
CA ILE A 75 -11.97 24.40 15.74
C ILE A 75 -10.79 25.19 16.31
N GLN A 76 -10.04 24.62 17.26
CA GLN A 76 -8.89 25.25 17.88
C GLN A 76 -7.68 25.35 16.93
N THR A 77 -7.49 24.38 16.03
CA THR A 77 -6.46 24.41 14.97
C THR A 77 -6.79 25.45 13.90
N THR A 78 -8.05 25.52 13.44
CA THR A 78 -8.45 26.53 12.44
C THR A 78 -8.41 27.97 12.97
N ALA A 79 -8.65 28.16 14.27
CA ALA A 79 -8.51 29.47 14.92
C ALA A 79 -7.05 29.91 15.09
N THR A 80 -6.11 28.97 15.19
CA THR A 80 -4.67 29.27 15.25
C THR A 80 -4.06 29.49 13.86
N GLU A 81 -4.53 28.78 12.83
CA GLU A 81 -4.16 29.02 11.43
C GLU A 81 -4.70 30.36 10.90
N SER A 82 -5.90 30.77 11.30
CA SER A 82 -6.47 32.10 10.97
C SER A 82 -5.65 33.28 11.52
N ILE A 83 -4.89 33.10 12.60
CA ILE A 83 -4.03 34.14 13.17
C ILE A 83 -2.64 34.11 12.50
N ALA A 84 -2.17 32.93 12.06
CA ALA A 84 -0.90 32.77 11.37
C ALA A 84 -0.94 33.19 9.88
N GLU A 85 -2.07 32.96 9.18
CA GLU A 85 -2.25 33.34 7.77
C GLU A 85 -2.32 34.87 7.56
N ALA A 86 -2.75 35.64 8.56
CA ALA A 86 -2.78 37.10 8.45
C ALA A 86 -1.37 37.76 8.47
N SER A 87 -0.33 37.04 8.90
CA SER A 87 1.06 37.54 8.91
C SER A 87 1.95 37.01 7.78
N ALA A 88 1.49 36.04 6.98
CA ALA A 88 2.32 35.36 5.98
C ALA A 88 2.08 35.76 4.51
N ILE A 89 1.14 36.68 4.22
CA ILE A 89 0.79 37.10 2.84
C ILE A 89 1.79 38.15 2.28
N SER A 90 3.09 37.98 2.52
CA SER A 90 4.13 38.91 2.04
C SER A 90 5.42 38.24 1.55
N ALA A 91 5.41 36.95 1.23
CA ALA A 91 6.56 36.35 0.56
C ALA A 91 6.15 35.16 -0.32
N ASP A 92 6.49 35.30 -1.60
CA ASP A 92 6.48 34.33 -2.70
C ASP A 92 6.58 32.84 -2.32
N ALA A 93 5.86 31.99 -3.08
CA ALA A 93 6.47 31.26 -4.19
C ALA A 93 5.50 30.26 -4.83
N GLU A 94 5.44 30.32 -6.15
CA GLU A 94 5.09 29.23 -7.05
C GLU A 94 5.83 27.94 -6.65
N ASN A 95 5.13 26.80 -6.59
CA ASN A 95 5.81 25.51 -6.68
C ASN A 95 4.95 24.49 -7.44
N SER A 96 5.37 24.24 -8.68
CA SER A 96 4.83 23.26 -9.61
C SER A 96 5.48 21.90 -9.33
N GLU A 97 4.66 20.89 -9.06
CA GLU A 97 5.08 19.51 -8.84
C GLU A 97 5.61 18.89 -10.14
N THR A 98 6.87 18.44 -10.14
CA THR A 98 7.38 17.49 -11.14
C THR A 98 8.21 16.40 -10.45
N GLU A 99 7.62 15.21 -10.31
CA GLU A 99 8.31 13.98 -9.95
C GLU A 99 9.09 13.43 -11.16
N THR A 100 10.41 13.27 -11.02
CA THR A 100 11.25 12.53 -11.98
C THR A 100 11.93 11.37 -11.24
N GLU A 101 11.55 10.14 -11.58
CA GLU A 101 12.27 8.92 -11.18
C GLU A 101 13.34 8.61 -12.25
N ASP A 102 14.63 8.75 -11.90
CA ASP A 102 15.75 8.21 -12.68
C ASP A 102 16.68 7.44 -11.73
N GLU A 103 16.64 6.11 -11.82
CA GLU A 103 17.72 5.24 -11.35
C GLU A 103 18.10 4.30 -12.50
N ASN A 104 19.27 4.54 -13.06
CA ASN A 104 19.90 3.69 -14.06
C ASN A 104 21.19 3.10 -13.44
N PRO A 105 21.27 1.79 -13.21
CA PRO A 105 22.53 1.14 -12.89
C PRO A 105 23.11 0.56 -14.18
N GLU A 106 24.17 1.16 -14.72
CA GLU A 106 25.17 0.43 -15.50
C GLU A 106 26.40 1.32 -15.74
N ALA A 107 27.45 1.03 -14.98
CA ALA A 107 28.80 1.53 -15.21
C ALA A 107 29.37 0.89 -16.48
N GLN A 108 29.96 1.70 -17.36
CA GLN A 108 30.91 1.22 -18.35
C GLN A 108 32.34 1.38 -17.81
N PRO A 109 33.24 0.42 -18.10
CA PRO A 109 34.59 0.43 -17.58
C PRO A 109 35.46 1.41 -18.38
N ARG A 110 36.24 2.23 -17.69
CA ARG A 110 37.40 2.92 -18.28
C ARG A 110 38.61 2.69 -17.40
N GLN A 111 39.61 2.04 -17.98
CA GLN A 111 40.96 1.93 -17.46
C GLN A 111 41.67 3.28 -17.60
N HIS A 112 42.27 3.81 -16.53
CA HIS A 112 43.68 4.27 -16.46
C HIS A 112 43.96 5.06 -15.16
N GLY A 113 45.03 4.67 -14.46
CA GLY A 113 45.93 5.58 -13.72
C GLY A 113 45.61 5.88 -12.25
N PRO A 114 46.52 5.60 -11.29
CA PRO A 114 46.33 5.89 -9.88
C PRO A 114 46.82 7.30 -9.55
N ASP A 115 45.99 8.10 -8.89
CA ASP A 115 46.46 9.11 -7.95
C ASP A 115 45.35 9.40 -6.93
N GLU A 116 45.78 9.41 -5.68
CA GLU A 116 44.95 9.60 -4.50
C GLU A 116 44.41 11.02 -4.44
N GLU A 117 43.09 11.17 -4.55
CA GLU A 117 42.39 12.35 -4.03
C GLU A 117 41.20 11.91 -3.17
N ILE A 118 41.26 12.36 -1.93
CA ILE A 118 40.29 12.17 -0.85
C ILE A 118 38.95 12.73 -1.31
N GLY A 119 38.03 11.84 -1.70
CA GLY A 119 36.70 12.16 -2.19
C GLY A 119 35.64 11.39 -1.41
N GLN A 120 34.85 12.13 -0.64
CA GLN A 120 33.76 11.71 0.25
C GLN A 120 32.92 10.51 -0.23
N PRO A 121 32.46 9.64 0.69
CA PRO A 121 31.52 8.58 0.33
C PRO A 121 30.23 9.20 -0.22
N LYS A 122 29.88 8.80 -1.44
CA LYS A 122 28.59 9.12 -2.08
C LYS A 122 27.45 8.72 -1.15
N GLN A 123 26.85 9.71 -0.49
CA GLN A 123 25.57 9.57 0.18
C GLN A 123 24.54 9.13 -0.87
N THR A 124 24.14 7.87 -0.79
CA THR A 124 22.80 7.44 -1.21
C THR A 124 21.81 8.44 -0.61
N ARG A 125 20.93 8.97 -1.47
CA ARG A 125 19.93 9.97 -1.13
C ARG A 125 18.88 9.33 -0.21
N ASP A 126 19.23 9.14 1.06
CA ASP A 126 18.28 8.91 2.13
C ASP A 126 17.36 10.13 2.12
N GLN A 127 16.17 9.96 1.56
CA GLN A 127 15.09 10.88 1.86
C GLN A 127 14.90 10.78 3.36
N HIS A 128 15.43 11.77 4.10
CA HIS A 128 15.28 11.86 5.55
C HIS A 128 13.79 11.74 5.85
N ILE A 129 13.36 10.57 6.34
CA ILE A 129 11.98 10.34 6.72
C ILE A 129 11.73 11.26 7.91
N LYS A 130 10.90 12.28 7.71
CA LYS A 130 10.58 13.27 8.74
C LYS A 130 9.65 12.63 9.76
N LYS A 131 10.22 12.07 10.83
CA LYS A 131 9.48 11.35 11.86
C LYS A 131 8.54 12.24 12.65
N GLU A 132 8.83 13.53 12.70
CA GLU A 132 7.98 14.56 13.32
C GLU A 132 6.60 14.60 12.67
N ARG A 133 6.47 14.12 11.43
CA ARG A 133 5.20 14.03 10.70
C ARG A 133 4.35 12.81 11.08
N TRP A 134 4.78 12.02 12.05
CA TRP A 134 4.05 10.82 12.50
C TRP A 134 2.60 11.12 12.85
N PRO A 135 2.27 12.13 13.69
CA PRO A 135 0.89 12.40 14.07
C PRO A 135 0.00 12.75 12.87
N GLU A 136 0.47 13.61 11.96
CA GLU A 136 -0.33 14.02 10.79
C GLU A 136 -0.44 12.91 9.74
N ALA A 137 0.59 12.09 9.58
CA ALA A 137 0.53 10.94 8.67
C ALA A 137 -0.44 9.87 9.19
N LEU A 138 -0.40 9.59 10.50
CA LEU A 138 -1.33 8.68 11.16
C LEU A 138 -2.76 9.21 11.07
N GLN A 139 -2.98 10.48 11.37
CA GLN A 139 -4.31 11.10 11.31
C GLN A 139 -4.91 11.02 9.89
N ARG A 140 -4.14 11.39 8.86
CA ARG A 140 -4.58 11.26 7.46
C ARG A 140 -4.92 9.83 7.08
N PHE A 141 -4.18 8.85 7.62
CA PHE A 141 -4.46 7.45 7.36
C PHE A 141 -5.78 7.01 8.02
N VAL A 142 -5.98 7.35 9.29
CA VAL A 142 -7.22 7.07 10.02
C VAL A 142 -8.42 7.70 9.31
N GLU A 143 -8.36 9.00 9.01
CA GLU A 143 -9.43 9.74 8.32
C GLU A 143 -9.76 9.13 6.96
N ALA A 144 -8.75 8.83 6.14
CA ALA A 144 -8.97 8.22 4.83
C ALA A 144 -9.68 6.87 4.95
N THR A 145 -9.28 6.02 5.92
CA THR A 145 -9.94 4.73 6.14
C THR A 145 -11.37 4.88 6.67
N ASP A 146 -11.62 5.84 7.56
CA ASP A 146 -12.94 6.11 8.12
C ASP A 146 -13.89 6.65 7.06
N GLU A 147 -13.46 7.61 6.25
CA GLU A 147 -14.23 8.17 5.13
C GLU A 147 -14.56 7.09 4.09
N ALA A 148 -13.57 6.25 3.75
CA ALA A 148 -13.79 5.14 2.83
C ALA A 148 -14.84 4.17 3.37
N VAL A 149 -14.70 3.70 4.61
CA VAL A 149 -15.65 2.77 5.24
C VAL A 149 -17.04 3.39 5.36
N ALA A 150 -17.14 4.66 5.79
CA ALA A 150 -18.42 5.36 5.86
C ALA A 150 -19.08 5.46 4.48
N SER A 151 -18.30 5.78 3.44
CA SER A 151 -18.80 5.85 2.06
C SER A 151 -19.30 4.50 1.57
N LEU A 152 -18.62 3.39 1.89
CA LEU A 152 -19.08 2.04 1.54
C LEU A 152 -20.44 1.70 2.18
N LYS A 153 -20.66 2.15 3.43
CA LYS A 153 -21.92 1.93 4.19
C LYS A 153 -23.11 2.71 3.65
N THR A 154 -22.90 3.86 3.00
CA THR A 154 -23.99 4.70 2.48
C THR A 154 -24.71 4.10 1.25
N ASN A 155 -24.39 2.87 0.84
CA ASN A 155 -25.00 2.15 -0.30
C ASN A 155 -25.08 2.94 -1.62
N GLN A 156 -24.25 3.98 -1.77
CA GLN A 156 -24.15 4.70 -3.04
C GLN A 156 -23.61 3.76 -4.12
N GLN A 157 -24.31 3.69 -5.27
CA GLN A 157 -23.88 2.90 -6.42
C GLN A 157 -22.56 3.42 -7.03
N LYS A 158 -22.27 4.72 -6.90
CA LYS A 158 -21.07 5.36 -7.47
C LYS A 158 -20.18 5.92 -6.36
N LEU A 159 -19.23 5.10 -5.92
CA LEU A 159 -18.16 5.55 -5.02
C LEU A 159 -17.11 6.34 -5.81
N LYS A 160 -16.83 7.56 -5.37
CA LYS A 160 -15.75 8.39 -5.92
C LYS A 160 -14.42 7.65 -5.74
N ALA A 161 -13.67 7.48 -6.84
CA ALA A 161 -12.41 6.75 -6.82
C ALA A 161 -11.41 7.27 -5.77
N PRO A 162 -11.19 8.60 -5.62
CA PRO A 162 -10.25 9.13 -4.64
C PRO A 162 -10.52 8.64 -3.21
N ILE A 163 -11.79 8.61 -2.79
CA ILE A 163 -12.19 8.20 -1.44
C ILE A 163 -11.74 6.77 -1.12
N VAL A 164 -11.93 5.84 -2.05
CA VAL A 164 -11.61 4.42 -1.82
C VAL A 164 -10.15 4.09 -2.12
N THR A 165 -9.42 4.95 -2.84
CA THR A 165 -8.00 4.75 -3.15
C THR A 165 -7.05 5.44 -2.18
N LEU A 166 -7.45 6.56 -1.55
CA LEU A 166 -6.63 7.35 -0.63
C LEU A 166 -6.12 6.58 0.62
N PRO A 167 -6.84 5.60 1.19
CA PRO A 167 -6.36 4.83 2.33
C PRO A 167 -4.99 4.17 2.12
N PHE A 168 -4.69 3.72 0.90
CA PHE A 168 -3.48 2.96 0.59
C PHE A 168 -2.19 3.82 0.53
N PRO A 169 -2.14 4.95 -0.20
CA PRO A 169 -1.00 5.86 -0.12
C PRO A 169 -0.85 6.48 1.28
N SER A 170 -1.95 6.78 1.99
CA SER A 170 -1.87 7.26 3.38
C SER A 170 -1.30 6.19 4.32
N CYS A 171 -1.73 4.93 4.18
CA CYS A 171 -1.15 3.79 4.89
C CYS A 171 0.35 3.67 4.62
N ARG A 172 0.77 3.72 3.35
CA ARG A 172 2.20 3.66 2.98
C ARG A 172 2.99 4.77 3.66
N SER A 173 2.49 6.00 3.65
CA SER A 173 3.15 7.15 4.28
C SER A 173 3.34 6.94 5.79
N ALA A 174 2.25 6.65 6.51
CA ALA A 174 2.30 6.38 7.95
C ALA A 174 3.21 5.20 8.28
N THR A 175 3.13 4.11 7.52
CA THR A 175 3.93 2.91 7.76
C THR A 175 5.43 3.15 7.53
N ASN A 176 5.81 3.95 6.53
CA ASN A 176 7.22 4.28 6.32
C ASN A 176 7.81 5.03 7.52
N ILE A 177 7.06 5.97 8.11
CA ILE A 177 7.48 6.68 9.32
C ILE A 177 7.56 5.73 10.50
N LEU A 178 6.54 4.87 10.66
CA LEU A 178 6.50 3.88 11.74
C LEU A 178 7.68 2.92 11.67
N VAL A 179 8.04 2.42 10.49
CA VAL A 179 9.22 1.56 10.31
C VAL A 179 10.50 2.30 10.69
N ALA A 180 10.66 3.56 10.27
CA ALA A 180 11.84 4.35 10.64
C ALA A 180 11.93 4.60 12.16
N MET A 181 10.80 4.85 12.82
CA MET A 181 10.75 4.97 14.28
C MET A 181 11.14 3.65 14.98
N LEU A 182 10.63 2.52 14.48
CA LEU A 182 10.98 1.19 14.99
C LEU A 182 12.46 0.81 14.76
N GLU A 183 13.06 1.30 13.67
CA GLU A 183 14.47 1.08 13.34
C GLU A 183 15.39 1.83 14.31
N ASP A 184 15.03 3.06 14.65
CA ASP A 184 15.85 3.92 15.52
C ASP A 184 15.51 3.76 17.01
N GLY A 185 14.53 2.92 17.34
CA GLY A 185 14.10 2.67 18.72
C GLY A 185 13.35 3.83 19.34
N ASP A 186 12.73 4.68 18.52
CA ASP A 186 11.93 5.81 19.01
C ASP A 186 10.68 5.32 19.73
N GLY A 187 10.29 6.04 20.78
CA GLY A 187 9.05 5.77 21.50
C GLY A 187 7.83 5.97 20.62
N ILE A 188 7.02 4.92 20.49
CA ILE A 188 5.67 4.97 19.91
C ILE A 188 4.70 4.77 21.06
N ASP A 189 3.75 5.68 21.24
CA ASP A 189 2.75 5.52 22.29
C ASP A 189 1.69 4.47 21.91
N ASP A 190 1.13 3.81 22.92
CA ASP A 190 0.15 2.73 22.74
C ASP A 190 -1.11 3.17 22.01
N ASN A 191 -1.54 4.43 22.16
CA ASN A 191 -2.74 4.95 21.52
C ASN A 191 -2.52 5.13 20.01
N SER A 192 -1.41 5.74 19.61
CA SER A 192 -1.02 5.88 18.20
C SER A 192 -0.86 4.51 17.54
N ALA A 193 -0.25 3.55 18.25
CA ALA A 193 -0.12 2.18 17.77
C ALA A 193 -1.48 1.48 17.57
N ALA A 194 -2.42 1.66 18.51
CA ALA A 194 -3.78 1.14 18.40
C ALA A 194 -4.54 1.77 17.23
N LEU A 195 -4.46 3.09 17.06
CA LEU A 195 -5.06 3.80 15.92
C LEU A 195 -4.52 3.29 14.58
N TYR A 196 -3.20 3.09 14.49
CA TYR A 196 -2.57 2.54 13.29
C TYR A 196 -3.08 1.13 12.98
N ARG A 197 -3.11 0.25 13.99
CA ARG A 197 -3.63 -1.12 13.87
C ARG A 197 -5.08 -1.12 13.38
N ASP A 198 -5.92 -0.28 13.98
CA ASP A 198 -7.35 -0.23 13.67
C ASP A 198 -7.62 0.34 12.27
N ALA A 199 -6.84 1.34 11.84
CA ALA A 199 -6.88 1.84 10.47
C ALA A 199 -6.40 0.79 9.46
N ALA A 200 -5.31 0.07 9.75
CA ALA A 200 -4.82 -1.03 8.92
C ALA A 200 -5.88 -2.13 8.76
N ALA A 201 -6.57 -2.50 9.83
CA ALA A 201 -7.62 -3.51 9.80
C ALA A 201 -8.79 -3.16 8.86
N LYS A 202 -9.03 -1.86 8.61
CA LYS A 202 -10.07 -1.37 7.69
C LYS A 202 -9.70 -1.48 6.21
N LEU A 203 -8.42 -1.68 5.87
CA LEU A 203 -7.98 -1.80 4.47
C LEU A 203 -8.60 -3.01 3.76
N MET A 204 -8.74 -4.15 4.45
CA MET A 204 -9.34 -5.34 3.84
C MET A 204 -10.83 -5.20 3.55
N PRO A 205 -11.68 -4.73 4.48
CA PRO A 205 -13.07 -4.40 4.17
C PRO A 205 -13.22 -3.45 2.98
N ILE A 206 -12.32 -2.47 2.85
CA ILE A 206 -12.31 -1.57 1.69
C ILE A 206 -11.99 -2.33 0.40
N LEU A 207 -10.97 -3.20 0.40
CA LEU A 207 -10.57 -4.00 -0.76
C LEU A 207 -11.60 -5.05 -1.16
N ALA A 208 -12.26 -5.68 -0.20
CA ALA A 208 -13.20 -6.77 -0.44
C ALA A 208 -14.52 -6.29 -1.06
N ASP A 209 -14.80 -4.98 -1.03
CA ASP A 209 -15.97 -4.42 -1.68
C ASP A 209 -15.78 -4.38 -3.20
N GLU A 210 -16.67 -5.04 -3.94
CA GLU A 210 -16.59 -5.14 -5.39
C GLU A 210 -16.57 -3.78 -6.11
N ARG A 211 -17.13 -2.73 -5.50
CA ARG A 211 -17.15 -1.37 -6.08
C ARG A 211 -15.78 -0.69 -5.99
N THR A 212 -14.85 -1.24 -5.22
CA THR A 212 -13.46 -0.77 -5.12
C THR A 212 -12.51 -1.63 -5.95
N HIS A 213 -12.91 -2.84 -6.33
CA HIS A 213 -12.13 -3.72 -7.20
C HIS A 213 -11.69 -2.96 -8.46
N ARG A 214 -10.41 -3.14 -8.82
CA ARG A 214 -9.72 -2.49 -9.96
C ARG A 214 -9.44 -0.99 -9.83
N LYS A 215 -9.93 -0.30 -8.80
CA LYS A 215 -9.58 1.12 -8.57
C LYS A 215 -8.21 1.28 -7.90
N ILE A 216 -7.81 0.29 -7.12
CA ILE A 216 -6.55 0.31 -6.37
C ILE A 216 -5.45 -0.35 -7.21
N PRO A 217 -4.39 0.38 -7.58
CA PRO A 217 -3.30 -0.20 -8.37
C PRO A 217 -2.56 -1.30 -7.60
N GLY A 218 -2.32 -2.45 -8.24
CA GLY A 218 -1.63 -3.58 -7.61
C GLY A 218 -0.24 -3.23 -7.04
N LYS A 219 0.51 -2.32 -7.69
CA LYS A 219 1.79 -1.80 -7.17
C LYS A 219 1.65 -1.15 -5.80
N VAL A 220 0.59 -0.34 -5.61
CA VAL A 220 0.34 0.35 -4.35
C VAL A 220 0.02 -0.67 -3.26
N LEU A 221 -0.86 -1.62 -3.55
CA LEU A 221 -1.24 -2.67 -2.61
C LEU A 221 -0.04 -3.54 -2.21
N THR A 222 0.76 -3.95 -3.18
CA THR A 222 1.98 -4.74 -2.93
C THR A 222 2.95 -3.97 -2.04
N THR A 223 3.14 -2.66 -2.27
CA THR A 223 3.99 -1.81 -1.43
C THR A 223 3.48 -1.72 0.01
N VAL A 224 2.17 -1.53 0.20
CA VAL A 224 1.54 -1.50 1.54
C VAL A 224 1.75 -2.82 2.28
N ILE A 225 1.57 -3.95 1.59
CA ILE A 225 1.83 -5.29 2.15
C ILE A 225 3.29 -5.45 2.60
N ASN A 226 4.26 -4.96 1.81
CA ASN A 226 5.68 -5.01 2.21
C ASN A 226 5.89 -4.32 3.55
N ARG A 227 5.43 -3.08 3.63
CA ARG A 227 5.70 -2.18 4.75
C ARG A 227 4.99 -2.64 6.00
N LEU A 228 3.75 -3.13 5.87
CA LEU A 228 3.05 -3.80 6.97
C LEU A 228 3.81 -5.05 7.44
N GLY A 229 4.37 -5.82 6.51
CA GLY A 229 5.23 -6.97 6.82
C GLY A 229 6.46 -6.59 7.63
N GLU A 230 7.11 -5.47 7.31
CA GLU A 230 8.24 -4.94 8.06
C GLU A 230 7.84 -4.55 9.48
N VAL A 231 6.73 -3.84 9.68
CA VAL A 231 6.20 -3.50 11.02
C VAL A 231 5.95 -4.76 11.84
N VAL A 232 5.22 -5.73 11.27
CA VAL A 232 4.89 -6.99 11.96
C VAL A 232 6.14 -7.80 12.32
N SER A 233 7.15 -7.80 11.46
CA SER A 233 8.40 -8.52 11.70
C SER A 233 9.23 -7.87 12.80
N ARG A 234 9.18 -6.54 12.92
CA ARG A 234 9.90 -5.77 13.93
C ARG A 234 9.19 -5.75 15.27
N ALA A 235 7.86 -5.86 15.30
CA ALA A 235 7.05 -5.79 16.53
C ALA A 235 7.31 -6.89 17.58
N GLY A 236 8.21 -7.84 17.32
CA GLY A 236 8.60 -8.89 18.27
C GLY A 236 9.70 -8.50 19.26
N SER A 237 10.37 -7.36 19.08
CA SER A 237 11.41 -6.88 20.02
C SER A 237 10.79 -6.08 21.17
N GLY A 238 11.30 -6.28 22.40
CA GLY A 238 10.82 -5.57 23.60
C GLY A 238 10.89 -4.05 23.46
N GLY A 239 9.94 -3.35 24.10
CA GLY A 239 9.81 -1.88 24.01
C GLY A 239 8.86 -1.38 22.90
N ILE A 240 8.25 -2.29 22.12
CA ILE A 240 7.28 -1.94 21.09
C ILE A 240 5.84 -2.08 21.63
N PRO A 241 4.93 -1.14 21.33
CA PRO A 241 3.52 -1.23 21.69
C PRO A 241 2.86 -2.55 21.31
N ALA A 242 2.12 -3.15 22.25
CA ALA A 242 1.46 -4.44 22.06
C ALA A 242 0.49 -4.45 20.86
N ALA A 243 -0.10 -3.29 20.52
CA ALA A 243 -0.99 -3.15 19.37
C ALA A 243 -0.30 -3.44 18.02
N LEU A 244 1.02 -3.27 17.91
CA LEU A 244 1.79 -3.56 16.68
C LEU A 244 2.18 -5.04 16.57
N SER A 245 2.24 -5.76 17.70
CA SER A 245 2.55 -7.19 17.75
C SER A 245 1.30 -8.08 17.78
N ASP A 246 0.12 -7.45 17.90
CA ASP A 246 -1.20 -8.06 17.95
C ASP A 246 -1.50 -8.96 16.73
N SER A 247 -2.24 -10.02 17.02
CA SER A 247 -2.89 -10.92 16.06
C SER A 247 -3.71 -10.19 14.98
N VAL A 248 -4.32 -9.04 15.28
CA VAL A 248 -5.15 -8.27 14.32
C VAL A 248 -4.31 -7.80 13.13
N LEU A 249 -3.14 -7.22 13.37
CA LEU A 249 -2.28 -6.72 12.30
C LEU A 249 -1.73 -7.87 11.45
N LYS A 250 -1.31 -8.97 12.11
CA LYS A 250 -0.89 -10.21 11.45
C LYS A 250 -1.98 -10.81 10.57
N LYS A 251 -3.21 -10.89 11.07
CA LYS A 251 -4.37 -11.39 10.32
C LYS A 251 -4.73 -10.48 9.15
N THR A 252 -4.63 -9.17 9.33
CA THR A 252 -4.85 -8.17 8.27
C THR A 252 -3.80 -8.34 7.17
N LEU A 253 -2.53 -8.43 7.53
CA LEU A 253 -1.44 -8.69 6.59
C LEU A 253 -1.69 -9.99 5.82
N HIS A 254 -2.02 -11.09 6.51
CA HIS A 254 -2.31 -12.37 5.86
C HIS A 254 -3.47 -12.29 4.85
N LYS A 255 -4.57 -11.62 5.22
CA LYS A 255 -5.70 -11.42 4.29
C LYS A 255 -5.33 -10.57 3.08
N LEU A 256 -4.51 -9.53 3.25
CA LEU A 256 -4.02 -8.70 2.14
C LEU A 256 -3.13 -9.51 1.19
N LYS A 257 -2.26 -10.37 1.74
CA LYS A 257 -1.43 -11.30 0.95
C LYS A 257 -2.31 -12.25 0.14
N GLN A 258 -3.28 -12.92 0.80
CA GLN A 258 -4.22 -13.82 0.15
C GLN A 258 -4.98 -13.14 -0.99
N PHE A 259 -5.49 -11.92 -0.77
CA PHE A 259 -6.19 -11.17 -1.81
C PHE A 259 -5.32 -10.93 -3.05
N VAL A 260 -4.04 -10.62 -2.87
CA VAL A 260 -3.10 -10.41 -3.99
C VAL A 260 -2.76 -11.69 -4.73
N GLU A 261 -2.76 -12.83 -4.03
CA GLU A 261 -2.55 -14.16 -4.60
C GLU A 261 -3.78 -14.60 -5.41
N ASP A 262 -4.98 -14.43 -4.86
CA ASP A 262 -6.25 -14.74 -5.52
C ASP A 262 -6.43 -13.95 -6.83
N HIS A 263 -5.82 -12.77 -6.92
CA HIS A 263 -5.88 -11.88 -8.10
C HIS A 263 -4.58 -11.83 -8.92
N ASP A 264 -3.62 -12.76 -8.72
CA ASP A 264 -2.36 -12.78 -9.48
C ASP A 264 -2.57 -12.94 -11.01
N GLY A 265 -3.64 -13.63 -11.41
CA GLY A 265 -3.98 -13.90 -12.80
C GLY A 265 -4.72 -12.76 -13.53
N ASP A 266 -5.20 -11.75 -12.83
CA ASP A 266 -6.10 -10.74 -13.42
C ASP A 266 -5.43 -9.90 -14.51
N VAL A 267 -4.16 -9.53 -14.32
CA VAL A 267 -3.38 -8.77 -15.31
C VAL A 267 -3.13 -9.62 -16.55
N LEU A 268 -2.72 -10.88 -16.34
CA LEU A 268 -2.49 -11.86 -17.40
C LEU A 268 -3.76 -12.08 -18.24
N LYS A 269 -4.90 -12.28 -17.59
CA LYS A 269 -6.20 -12.46 -18.25
C LYS A 269 -6.59 -11.24 -19.09
N ARG A 270 -6.31 -10.02 -18.62
CA ARG A 270 -6.53 -8.80 -19.42
C ARG A 270 -5.63 -8.75 -20.65
N MET A 271 -4.34 -9.09 -20.52
CA MET A 271 -3.40 -9.14 -21.65
C MET A 271 -3.82 -10.19 -22.69
N GLN A 272 -4.18 -11.41 -22.26
CA GLN A 272 -4.72 -12.43 -23.15
C GLN A 272 -6.02 -11.97 -23.84
N THR A 273 -6.93 -11.34 -23.10
CA THR A 273 -8.17 -10.81 -23.68
C THR A 273 -7.88 -9.74 -24.74
N LEU A 274 -6.90 -8.87 -24.52
CA LEU A 274 -6.47 -7.88 -25.51
C LEU A 274 -5.96 -8.56 -26.78
N ILE A 275 -5.08 -9.56 -26.64
CA ILE A 275 -4.54 -10.34 -27.77
C ILE A 275 -5.66 -11.05 -28.53
N GLN A 276 -6.54 -11.77 -27.82
CA GLN A 276 -7.65 -12.52 -28.42
C GLN A 276 -8.66 -11.62 -29.13
N ARG A 277 -8.82 -10.35 -28.73
CA ARG A 277 -9.66 -9.39 -29.44
C ARG A 277 -9.07 -8.95 -30.78
N GLN A 278 -7.77 -9.16 -31.00
CA GLN A 278 -7.08 -8.86 -32.25
C GLN A 278 -6.98 -10.09 -33.16
N LYS A 279 -8.10 -10.81 -33.38
CA LYS A 279 -8.12 -12.03 -34.22
C LYS A 279 -7.74 -11.80 -35.70
N SER A 280 -7.81 -10.57 -36.18
CA SER A 280 -7.39 -10.15 -37.53
C SER A 280 -5.98 -9.59 -37.49
N ASP A 281 -5.19 -9.74 -38.56
CA ASP A 281 -3.86 -9.14 -38.68
C ASP A 281 -3.90 -7.63 -38.39
N ILE A 282 -3.44 -7.26 -37.20
CA ILE A 282 -3.35 -5.86 -36.78
C ILE A 282 -2.15 -5.20 -37.45
N VAL A 283 -2.37 -4.05 -38.07
CA VAL A 283 -1.34 -3.31 -38.81
C VAL A 283 -1.38 -1.82 -38.49
N GLY A 284 -0.30 -1.12 -38.81
CA GLY A 284 -0.19 0.34 -38.69
C GLY A 284 -0.42 0.86 -37.28
N LYS A 285 -1.13 1.99 -37.16
CA LYS A 285 -1.35 2.67 -35.86
C LYS A 285 -2.03 1.80 -34.82
N LYS A 286 -2.95 0.91 -35.22
CA LYS A 286 -3.65 0.01 -34.30
C LYS A 286 -2.68 -0.98 -33.64
N LEU A 287 -1.74 -1.51 -34.42
CA LEU A 287 -0.64 -2.35 -33.91
C LEU A 287 0.22 -1.59 -32.91
N GLU A 288 0.64 -0.37 -33.24
CA GLU A 288 1.46 0.46 -32.35
C GLU A 288 0.76 0.75 -31.02
N THR A 289 -0.54 1.06 -31.03
CA THR A 289 -1.34 1.27 -29.82
C THR A 289 -1.40 -0.01 -28.97
N CYS A 290 -1.68 -1.17 -29.59
CA CYS A 290 -1.77 -2.45 -28.87
C CYS A 290 -0.42 -2.83 -28.25
N ILE A 291 0.69 -2.62 -28.97
CA ILE A 291 2.04 -2.83 -28.44
C ILE A 291 2.29 -1.89 -27.25
N GLY A 292 1.92 -0.61 -27.35
CA GLY A 292 2.07 0.34 -26.25
C GLY A 292 1.37 -0.11 -24.96
N ILE A 293 0.14 -0.62 -25.08
CA ILE A 293 -0.64 -1.16 -23.95
C ILE A 293 0.05 -2.41 -23.38
N LEU A 294 0.34 -3.40 -24.22
CA LEU A 294 0.96 -4.66 -23.76
C LEU A 294 2.35 -4.44 -23.14
N VAL A 295 3.18 -3.55 -23.68
CA VAL A 295 4.47 -3.21 -23.07
C VAL A 295 4.28 -2.65 -21.66
N SER A 296 3.26 -1.81 -21.46
CA SER A 296 2.94 -1.25 -20.15
C SER A 296 2.49 -2.32 -19.17
N ASP A 297 1.58 -3.19 -19.59
CA ASP A 297 1.04 -4.25 -18.76
C ASP A 297 2.09 -5.32 -18.43
N VAL A 298 2.90 -5.75 -19.39
CA VAL A 298 4.01 -6.70 -19.18
C VAL A 298 5.05 -6.12 -18.23
N HIS A 299 5.39 -4.83 -18.36
CA HIS A 299 6.31 -4.16 -17.43
C HIS A 299 5.76 -4.13 -16.01
N SER A 300 4.47 -3.78 -15.88
CA SER A 300 3.78 -3.73 -14.58
C SER A 300 3.70 -5.11 -13.93
N ASP A 301 3.30 -6.13 -14.68
CA ASP A 301 3.23 -7.53 -14.23
C ASP A 301 4.61 -8.04 -13.80
N THR A 302 5.63 -7.80 -14.62
CA THR A 302 7.01 -8.20 -14.34
C THR A 302 7.51 -7.57 -13.02
N LYS A 303 7.34 -6.25 -12.87
CA LYS A 303 7.72 -5.56 -11.63
C LYS A 303 6.95 -6.09 -10.43
N SER A 304 5.64 -6.31 -10.59
CA SER A 304 4.81 -6.87 -9.52
C SER A 304 5.32 -8.25 -9.11
N ARG A 305 5.58 -9.16 -10.06
CA ARG A 305 6.07 -10.52 -9.76
C ARG A 305 7.40 -10.53 -9.02
N LEU A 306 8.35 -9.70 -9.42
CA LEU A 306 9.64 -9.56 -8.74
C LEU A 306 9.47 -9.08 -7.29
N ILE A 307 8.51 -8.18 -7.04
CA ILE A 307 8.21 -7.72 -5.67
C ILE A 307 7.51 -8.83 -4.88
N LYS A 308 6.50 -9.50 -5.46
CA LYS A 308 5.77 -10.61 -4.81
C LYS A 308 6.71 -11.74 -4.40
N ASP A 309 7.69 -12.06 -5.24
CA ASP A 309 8.73 -13.05 -4.96
C ASP A 309 9.59 -12.66 -3.74
N LYS A 310 10.06 -11.41 -3.68
CA LYS A 310 10.80 -10.88 -2.51
C LYS A 310 9.98 -10.91 -1.22
N MET A 311 8.66 -10.83 -1.30
CA MET A 311 7.74 -10.88 -0.15
C MET A 311 7.46 -12.30 0.34
N GLY A 312 7.95 -13.32 -0.36
CA GLY A 312 7.60 -14.71 -0.10
C GLY A 312 6.11 -14.99 -0.33
N LEU A 313 5.46 -14.26 -1.24
CA LEU A 313 4.10 -14.61 -1.68
C LEU A 313 4.14 -15.86 -2.56
N ALA A 314 2.99 -16.52 -2.67
CA ALA A 314 2.84 -17.74 -3.46
C ALA A 314 3.52 -17.62 -4.83
N ALA A 315 4.19 -18.72 -5.20
CA ALA A 315 4.80 -18.85 -6.51
C ALA A 315 3.73 -18.74 -7.59
N ARG A 316 4.08 -18.10 -8.71
CA ARG A 316 3.20 -18.06 -9.88
C ARG A 316 2.98 -19.49 -10.38
N THR A 317 1.72 -19.84 -10.64
CA THR A 317 1.35 -21.16 -11.16
C THR A 317 1.93 -21.40 -12.55
N GLU A 318 2.12 -22.67 -12.92
CA GLU A 318 2.61 -23.03 -14.26
C GLU A 318 1.68 -22.55 -15.37
N GLU A 319 0.37 -22.57 -15.13
CA GLU A 319 -0.63 -22.02 -16.06
C GLU A 319 -0.42 -20.52 -16.31
N HIS A 320 -0.23 -19.74 -15.24
CA HIS A 320 0.07 -18.31 -15.36
C HIS A 320 1.41 -18.05 -16.04
N TRP A 321 2.41 -18.91 -15.83
CA TRP A 321 3.68 -18.82 -16.57
C TRP A 321 3.51 -19.11 -18.05
N ALA A 322 2.74 -20.14 -18.42
CA ALA A 322 2.44 -20.46 -19.80
C ALA A 322 1.71 -19.28 -20.48
N THR A 323 0.71 -18.70 -19.82
CA THR A 323 0.03 -17.48 -20.29
C THR A 323 0.99 -16.31 -20.47
N PHE A 324 1.87 -16.05 -19.50
CA PHE A 324 2.83 -14.97 -19.60
C PHE A 324 3.80 -15.18 -20.77
N MET A 325 4.24 -16.42 -21.02
CA MET A 325 5.05 -16.75 -22.18
C MET A 325 4.31 -16.50 -23.50
N GLU A 326 3.06 -16.92 -23.62
CA GLU A 326 2.23 -16.66 -24.81
C GLU A 326 2.07 -15.15 -25.08
N VAL A 327 1.80 -14.37 -24.02
CA VAL A 327 1.69 -12.91 -24.09
C VAL A 327 3.00 -12.29 -24.55
N THR A 328 4.13 -12.70 -23.95
CA THR A 328 5.44 -12.15 -24.31
C THR A 328 5.86 -12.55 -25.72
N ASP A 329 5.55 -13.76 -26.17
CA ASP A 329 5.84 -14.21 -27.54
C ASP A 329 5.06 -13.40 -28.56
N THR A 330 3.74 -13.27 -28.34
CA THR A 330 2.87 -12.45 -29.20
C THR A 330 3.35 -11.01 -29.27
N LEU A 331 3.72 -10.41 -28.12
CA LEU A 331 4.26 -9.07 -28.06
C LEU A 331 5.58 -8.95 -28.85
N GLY A 332 6.48 -9.92 -28.71
CA GLY A 332 7.72 -9.98 -29.48
C GLY A 332 7.48 -10.02 -30.98
N ASN A 333 6.55 -10.86 -31.42
CA ASN A 333 6.15 -10.97 -32.82
C ASN A 333 5.52 -9.67 -33.35
N TRP A 334 4.66 -9.02 -32.57
CA TRP A 334 4.07 -7.73 -32.92
C TRP A 334 5.11 -6.62 -33.05
N ILE A 335 6.10 -6.57 -32.15
CA ILE A 335 7.23 -5.63 -32.24
C ILE A 335 8.03 -5.88 -33.52
N GLY A 336 8.27 -7.15 -33.88
CA GLY A 336 8.96 -7.52 -35.12
C GLY A 336 8.25 -7.05 -36.39
N ARG A 337 6.92 -6.90 -36.35
CA ARG A 337 6.10 -6.40 -37.47
C ARG A 337 6.01 -4.87 -37.56
N MET A 338 6.55 -4.13 -36.58
CA MET A 338 6.51 -2.66 -36.62
C MET A 338 7.32 -2.11 -37.81
N ALA A 339 6.71 -1.22 -38.60
CA ALA A 339 7.39 -0.53 -39.70
C ALA A 339 8.72 0.10 -39.24
N MET A 340 9.79 0.01 -40.03
CA MET A 340 11.15 0.39 -39.60
C MET A 340 11.28 1.83 -39.06
N ASN A 341 10.43 2.74 -39.52
CA ASN A 341 10.39 4.15 -39.12
C ASN A 341 9.54 4.43 -37.87
N ALA A 342 8.74 3.49 -37.39
CA ALA A 342 7.89 3.72 -36.22
C ALA A 342 8.73 3.87 -34.93
N LYS A 343 8.34 4.79 -34.05
CA LYS A 343 9.07 4.98 -32.79
C LYS A 343 8.70 3.86 -31.80
N PRO A 344 9.67 3.31 -31.05
CA PRO A 344 9.34 2.36 -29.99
C PRO A 344 8.46 3.05 -28.92
N PRO A 345 7.57 2.31 -28.25
CA PRO A 345 6.83 2.83 -27.10
C PRO A 345 7.77 3.41 -26.04
N LYS A 346 7.41 4.56 -25.45
CA LYS A 346 8.24 5.27 -24.46
C LYS A 346 8.68 4.36 -23.30
N GLN A 347 7.78 3.50 -22.82
CA GLN A 347 8.04 2.59 -21.70
C GLN A 347 8.88 1.37 -22.06
N MET A 348 9.12 1.08 -23.35
CA MET A 348 9.77 -0.15 -23.80
C MET A 348 11.19 -0.31 -23.23
N ARG A 349 11.93 0.78 -23.09
CA ARG A 349 13.28 0.72 -22.50
C ARG A 349 13.24 0.24 -21.04
N ASN A 350 12.33 0.81 -20.24
CA ASN A 350 12.19 0.49 -18.82
C ASN A 350 11.58 -0.91 -18.63
N ALA A 351 10.67 -1.30 -19.53
CA ALA A 351 10.14 -2.66 -19.63
C ALA A 351 11.27 -3.67 -19.84
N MET A 352 12.13 -3.45 -20.82
CA MET A 352 13.22 -4.38 -21.13
C MET A 352 14.21 -4.57 -19.98
N GLY A 353 14.47 -3.54 -19.17
CA GLY A 353 15.28 -3.69 -17.96
C GLY A 353 14.67 -4.70 -16.98
N SER A 354 13.37 -4.52 -16.68
CA SER A 354 12.64 -5.39 -15.74
C SER A 354 12.46 -6.81 -16.30
N ILE A 355 12.16 -6.95 -17.60
CA ILE A 355 11.96 -8.24 -18.28
C ILE A 355 13.26 -9.05 -18.30
N LYS A 356 14.42 -8.41 -18.56
CA LYS A 356 15.72 -9.09 -18.50
C LYS A 356 16.04 -9.60 -17.09
N MET A 357 15.75 -8.78 -16.07
CA MET A 357 15.91 -9.17 -14.67
C MET A 357 15.02 -10.37 -14.32
N LEU A 358 13.76 -10.35 -14.76
CA LEU A 358 12.84 -11.49 -14.59
C LEU A 358 13.37 -12.75 -15.29
N ASN A 359 13.83 -12.65 -16.52
CA ASN A 359 14.37 -13.79 -17.26
C ASN A 359 15.65 -14.36 -16.62
N LYS A 360 16.45 -13.50 -15.96
CA LYS A 360 17.61 -13.96 -15.20
C LYS A 360 17.19 -14.76 -13.96
N GLN A 361 16.15 -14.31 -13.26
CA GLN A 361 15.66 -14.97 -12.04
C GLN A 361 14.83 -16.22 -12.35
N PHE A 362 14.09 -16.20 -13.46
CA PHE A 362 13.25 -17.30 -13.93
C PHE A 362 13.60 -17.63 -15.40
N PRO A 363 14.71 -18.35 -15.65
CA PRO A 363 15.14 -18.70 -17.00
C PRO A 363 14.06 -19.48 -17.76
N GLY A 364 13.86 -19.11 -19.03
CA GLY A 364 12.90 -19.79 -19.90
C GLY A 364 11.44 -19.38 -19.67
N ARG A 365 11.15 -18.37 -18.83
CA ARG A 365 9.78 -17.84 -18.60
C ARG A 365 9.44 -16.60 -19.43
N VAL A 366 10.39 -16.08 -20.20
CA VAL A 366 10.18 -14.97 -21.14
C VAL A 366 10.45 -15.50 -22.55
N ALA A 367 9.54 -15.22 -23.49
CA ALA A 367 9.72 -15.63 -24.87
C ALA A 367 10.98 -15.00 -25.52
N PRO A 368 11.83 -15.80 -26.20
CA PRO A 368 13.02 -15.28 -26.89
C PRO A 368 12.71 -14.20 -27.91
N SER A 369 11.60 -14.34 -28.64
CA SER A 369 11.12 -13.40 -29.66
C SER A 369 10.99 -11.97 -29.12
N LEU A 370 10.54 -11.82 -27.87
CA LEU A 370 10.44 -10.51 -27.21
C LEU A 370 11.83 -9.92 -26.94
N LEU A 371 12.75 -10.71 -26.39
CA LEU A 371 14.10 -10.27 -26.05
C LEU A 371 14.87 -9.81 -27.30
N GLU A 372 14.72 -10.55 -28.39
CA GLU A 372 15.35 -10.27 -29.68
C GLU A 372 14.74 -9.04 -30.36
N ASN A 373 13.43 -9.06 -30.62
CA ASN A 373 12.77 -8.01 -31.41
C ASN A 373 12.75 -6.65 -30.68
N ALA A 374 12.48 -6.63 -29.38
CA ALA A 374 12.54 -5.39 -28.61
C ALA A 374 14.00 -4.87 -28.50
N GLY A 375 14.97 -5.78 -28.34
CA GLY A 375 16.39 -5.45 -28.32
C GLY A 375 16.90 -4.85 -29.62
N LEU A 376 16.48 -5.41 -30.77
CA LEU A 376 16.76 -4.84 -32.10
C LEU A 376 16.12 -3.47 -32.24
N ARG A 377 14.85 -3.34 -31.85
CA ARG A 377 14.10 -2.08 -32.01
C ARG A 377 14.68 -0.92 -31.23
N LEU A 378 15.12 -1.15 -29.99
CA LEU A 378 15.78 -0.14 -29.18
C LEU A 378 17.14 0.27 -29.75
N ARG A 379 17.87 -0.66 -30.39
CA ARG A 379 19.16 -0.36 -31.06
C ARG A 379 18.97 0.50 -32.30
N PHE A 380 18.00 0.17 -33.17
CA PHE A 380 17.66 0.97 -34.34
C PHE A 380 17.24 2.39 -33.97
N SER A 381 16.36 2.55 -32.97
CA SER A 381 15.94 3.89 -32.52
C SER A 381 17.11 4.76 -32.04
N ARG A 382 18.11 4.17 -31.36
CA ARG A 382 19.32 4.90 -30.93
C ARG A 382 20.19 5.35 -32.09
N SER A 383 20.33 4.54 -33.15
CA SER A 383 21.16 4.91 -34.31
C SER A 383 20.52 6.08 -35.08
N VAL A 384 19.20 6.05 -35.28
CA VAL A 384 18.44 7.13 -35.93
C VAL A 384 18.56 8.44 -35.17
N MET A 385 18.32 8.45 -33.85
CA MET A 385 18.46 9.68 -33.05
C MET A 385 19.88 10.25 -33.07
N ARG A 386 20.92 9.41 -33.10
CA ARG A 386 22.32 9.86 -33.23
C ARG A 386 22.57 10.50 -34.60
N ALA A 387 22.02 9.92 -35.67
CA ALA A 387 22.15 10.46 -37.03
C ALA A 387 21.42 11.80 -37.18
N GLU A 388 20.21 11.92 -36.62
CA GLU A 388 19.44 13.17 -36.61
C GLU A 388 20.15 14.27 -35.81
N LYS A 389 20.70 13.95 -34.63
CA LYS A 389 21.46 14.91 -33.82
C LYS A 389 22.74 15.37 -34.52
N LYS A 390 23.38 14.50 -35.32
CA LYS A 390 24.55 14.88 -36.14
C LYS A 390 24.15 15.82 -37.28
N LYS A 391 23.03 15.56 -37.96
CA LYS A 391 22.50 16.45 -39.02
C LYS A 391 22.12 17.82 -38.46
N ALA A 392 21.44 17.87 -37.32
CA ALA A 392 21.02 19.12 -36.66
C ALA A 392 22.19 19.96 -36.11
N LYS A 393 23.39 19.37 -35.94
CA LYS A 393 24.61 20.09 -35.53
C LYS A 393 25.45 20.57 -36.72
N ALA A 394 25.13 20.08 -37.92
CA ALA A 394 25.83 20.43 -39.17
C ALA A 394 25.08 21.51 -39.99
N MET A 395 23.86 21.84 -39.56
CA MET A 395 23.12 23.05 -39.92
C MET A 395 23.37 24.10 -38.84
#